data_AF-A0A9X3ACT4-F1
#
_entry.id   AF-A0A9X3ACT4-F1
#
_cell.length_a   1.000
_cell.length_b   1.000
_cell.length_c   1.000
_cell.angle_alpha   90.00
_cell.angle_beta   90.00
_cell.angle_gamma   90.00
#
_symmetry.space_group_name_H-M   'P 1'
#
loop_
_entity.id
_entity.type
_entity.pdbx_description
1 polymer ?
#
loop_
_entity_poly.entity_id
_entity_poly.type
_entity_poly.pdbx_seq_one_letter_code
_entity_poly.pdbx_strand_id
1 'polypeptide(L)'
;MPKRITKIELTPDELQKEREAAASLAAREVLEEVKEDIESLRADLKQVAIVRDLVPEHVLLDWLDVSRKTIKRWDVPVESEQGQTRFYHMPTVIDHLSDRHDRKFELKLTE
;
A
#
# COMPACT_ATOMS: atom_id res chain seq x y z
N MET A 1 -33.05 -50.78 -7.06
CA MET A 1 -31.63 -51.10 -7.34
C MET A 1 -30.75 -50.27 -6.42
N PRO A 2 -29.88 -50.85 -5.58
CA PRO A 2 -28.99 -50.08 -4.72
C PRO A 2 -27.78 -49.56 -5.52
N LYS A 3 -27.47 -48.26 -5.38
CA LYS A 3 -26.26 -47.65 -5.95
C LYS A 3 -25.04 -48.25 -5.27
N ARG A 4 -24.21 -48.98 -6.03
CA ARG A 4 -22.90 -49.46 -5.56
C ARG A 4 -22.02 -48.24 -5.35
N ILE A 5 -21.73 -47.92 -4.08
CA ILE A 5 -20.71 -46.93 -3.72
C ILE A 5 -19.38 -47.69 -3.71
N THR A 6 -18.57 -47.49 -4.75
CA THR A 6 -17.24 -48.07 -4.83
C THR A 6 -16.34 -47.30 -3.87
N LYS A 7 -15.99 -47.90 -2.73
CA LYS A 7 -14.95 -47.37 -1.83
C LYS A 7 -13.61 -47.53 -2.55
N ILE A 8 -13.02 -46.42 -2.98
CA ILE A 8 -11.66 -46.38 -3.50
C ILE A 8 -10.76 -46.31 -2.27
N GLU A 9 -10.08 -47.40 -1.95
CA GLU A 9 -9.10 -47.43 -0.86
C GLU A 9 -7.78 -46.87 -1.40
N LEU A 10 -7.49 -45.62 -1.05
CA LEU A 10 -6.20 -44.98 -1.35
C LEU A 10 -5.11 -45.62 -0.51
N THR A 11 -3.96 -45.86 -1.11
CA THR A 11 -2.77 -46.26 -0.35
C THR A 11 -2.30 -45.11 0.55
N PRO A 12 -1.57 -45.37 1.65
CA PRO A 12 -1.10 -44.32 2.56
C PRO A 12 -0.33 -43.19 1.86
N ASP A 13 0.46 -43.52 0.84
CA ASP A 13 1.24 -42.56 0.05
C ASP A 13 0.35 -41.68 -0.85
N GLU A 14 -0.70 -42.26 -1.44
CA GLU A 14 -1.68 -41.51 -2.24
C GLU A 14 -2.54 -40.61 -1.35
N LEU A 15 -2.93 -41.09 -0.17
CA LEU A 15 -3.64 -40.30 0.83
C LEU A 15 -2.79 -39.13 1.33
N GLN A 16 -1.47 -39.33 1.50
CA GLN A 16 -0.56 -38.26 1.90
C GLN A 16 -0.43 -37.20 0.80
N LYS A 17 -0.25 -37.62 -0.47
CA LYS A 17 -0.18 -36.68 -1.61
C LYS A 17 -1.46 -35.86 -1.77
N GLU A 18 -2.62 -36.48 -1.61
CA GLU A 18 -3.90 -35.74 -1.68
C GLU A 18 -4.03 -34.73 -0.53
N ARG A 19 -3.61 -35.09 0.68
CA ARG A 19 -3.63 -34.17 1.83
C ARG A 19 -2.69 -32.98 1.64
N GLU A 20 -1.48 -33.23 1.15
CA GLU A 20 -0.51 -32.16 0.87
C GLU A 20 -0.98 -31.24 -0.26
N ALA A 21 -1.60 -31.81 -1.31
CA ALA A 21 -2.20 -31.03 -2.39
C ALA A 21 -3.38 -30.17 -1.90
N ALA A 22 -4.27 -30.73 -1.07
CA ALA A 22 -5.39 -30.01 -0.49
C ALA A 22 -4.94 -28.90 0.46
N ALA A 23 -3.94 -29.17 1.31
CA ALA A 23 -3.36 -28.17 2.20
C ALA A 23 -2.68 -27.03 1.43
N SER A 24 -1.98 -27.34 0.34
CA SER A 24 -1.33 -26.34 -0.51
C SER A 24 -2.35 -25.46 -1.25
N LEU A 25 -3.45 -26.05 -1.72
CA LEU A 25 -4.56 -25.30 -2.34
C LEU A 25 -5.21 -24.35 -1.32
N ALA A 26 -5.56 -24.85 -0.14
CA ALA A 26 -6.16 -24.02 0.91
C ALA A 26 -5.22 -22.88 1.35
N ALA A 27 -3.91 -23.16 1.50
CA ALA A 27 -2.94 -22.13 1.84
C ALA A 27 -2.83 -21.05 0.75
N ARG A 28 -2.97 -21.43 -0.52
CA ARG A 28 -2.93 -20.49 -1.65
C ARG A 28 -4.18 -19.62 -1.72
N GLU A 29 -5.36 -20.18 -1.46
CA GLU A 29 -6.61 -19.42 -1.39
C GLU A 29 -6.55 -18.36 -0.29
N VAL A 30 -6.09 -18.73 0.91
CA VAL A 30 -5.92 -17.79 2.02
C VAL A 30 -4.91 -16.67 1.68
N LEU A 31 -3.83 -17.01 0.98
CA LEU A 31 -2.84 -16.00 0.57
C LEU A 31 -3.40 -15.00 -0.45
N GLU A 32 -4.22 -15.44 -1.39
CA GLU A 32 -4.87 -14.53 -2.35
C GLU A 32 -5.93 -13.68 -1.65
N GLU A 33 -6.73 -14.24 -0.75
CA GLU A 33 -7.72 -13.49 0.06
C GLU A 33 -7.04 -12.38 0.88
N VAL A 34 -5.97 -12.71 1.59
CA VAL A 34 -5.19 -11.71 2.36
C VAL A 34 -4.60 -10.64 1.46
N LYS A 35 -4.18 -11.00 0.24
CA LYS A 35 -3.64 -10.03 -0.72
C LYS A 35 -4.72 -9.08 -1.23
N GLU A 36 -5.91 -9.58 -1.54
CA GLU A 36 -7.07 -8.77 -1.92
C GLU A 36 -7.47 -7.81 -0.78
N ASP A 37 -7.48 -8.28 0.47
CA ASP A 37 -7.75 -7.45 1.65
C ASP A 37 -6.72 -6.33 1.82
N ILE A 38 -5.43 -6.61 1.62
CA ILE A 38 -4.37 -5.60 1.67
C ILE A 38 -4.55 -4.57 0.54
N GLU A 39 -4.88 -5.00 -0.67
CA GLU A 39 -5.13 -4.10 -1.80
C GLU A 39 -6.36 -3.21 -1.54
N SER A 40 -7.43 -3.77 -0.97
CA SER A 40 -8.62 -3.03 -0.56
C SER A 40 -8.31 -2.00 0.52
N LEU A 41 -7.61 -2.39 1.59
CA LEU A 41 -7.17 -1.49 2.65
C LEU A 41 -6.27 -0.37 2.11
N ARG A 42 -5.42 -0.67 1.12
CA ARG A 42 -4.59 0.34 0.46
C ARG A 42 -5.43 1.33 -0.36
N ALA A 43 -6.47 0.85 -1.04
CA ALA A 43 -7.40 1.71 -1.78
C ALA A 43 -8.20 2.61 -0.83
N ASP A 44 -8.68 2.08 0.29
CA ASP A 44 -9.36 2.84 1.35
C ASP A 44 -8.43 3.88 1.98
N LEU A 45 -7.20 3.51 2.29
CA LEU A 45 -6.20 4.44 2.83
C LEU A 45 -5.91 5.57 1.82
N LYS A 46 -5.82 5.23 0.53
CA LYS A 46 -5.65 6.22 -0.54
C LYS A 46 -6.88 7.13 -0.64
N GLN A 47 -8.09 6.59 -0.55
CA GLN A 47 -9.32 7.38 -0.60
C GLN A 47 -9.46 8.28 0.63
N VAL A 48 -9.16 7.79 1.83
CA VAL A 48 -9.15 8.60 3.06
C VAL A 48 -8.07 9.67 3.00
N ALA A 49 -6.90 9.37 2.45
CA ALA A 49 -5.85 10.35 2.21
C ALA A 49 -6.28 11.44 1.21
N ILE A 50 -7.05 11.07 0.17
CA ILE A 50 -7.65 12.02 -0.78
C ILE A 50 -8.77 12.84 -0.12
N VAL A 51 -9.62 12.24 0.72
CA VAL A 51 -10.79 12.91 1.32
C VAL A 51 -10.39 13.82 2.50
N ARG A 52 -9.29 13.51 3.19
CA ARG A 52 -8.76 14.33 4.29
C ARG A 52 -7.56 15.17 3.88
N ASP A 53 -7.15 15.11 2.61
CA ASP A 53 -5.94 15.75 2.11
C ASP A 53 -4.67 15.41 2.92
N LEU A 54 -4.67 14.29 3.65
CA LEU A 54 -3.59 13.88 4.54
C LEU A 54 -2.86 12.68 3.99
N VAL A 55 -1.58 12.85 3.66
CA VAL A 55 -0.75 11.80 3.07
C VAL A 55 0.37 11.38 4.03
N PRO A 56 0.54 10.07 4.29
CA PRO A 56 1.66 9.57 5.08
C PRO A 56 3.02 9.92 4.45
N GLU A 57 4.03 10.16 5.28
CA GLU A 57 5.39 10.53 4.84
C GLU A 57 5.96 9.56 3.80
N HIS A 58 5.84 8.25 4.03
CA HIS A 58 6.39 7.25 3.10
C HIS A 58 5.72 7.30 1.72
N VAL A 59 4.40 7.51 1.67
CA VAL A 59 3.66 7.66 0.41
C VAL A 59 4.10 8.93 -0.32
N LEU A 60 4.29 10.02 0.41
CA LEU A 60 4.74 11.29 -0.15
C LEU A 60 6.17 11.19 -0.73
N LEU A 61 7.06 10.50 -0.04
CA LEU A 61 8.43 10.23 -0.50
C LEU A 61 8.43 9.43 -1.81
N ASP A 62 7.61 8.39 -1.87
CA ASP A 62 7.48 7.53 -3.06
C ASP A 62 6.87 8.28 -4.25
N TRP A 63 5.86 9.12 -4.02
CA TRP A 63 5.18 9.86 -5.09
C TRP A 63 6.04 10.98 -5.69
N LEU A 64 6.81 11.68 -4.86
CA LEU A 64 7.62 12.81 -5.28
C LEU A 64 9.04 12.40 -5.68
N ASP A 65 9.38 11.11 -5.53
CA ASP A 65 10.73 10.56 -5.73
C ASP A 65 11.81 11.36 -4.99
N VAL A 66 11.54 11.65 -3.71
CA VAL A 66 12.44 12.42 -2.86
C VAL A 66 12.82 11.65 -1.60
N SER A 67 14.03 11.90 -1.10
CA SER A 67 14.48 11.31 0.17
C SER A 67 13.88 12.01 1.38
N ARG A 68 13.80 11.29 2.51
CA ARG A 68 13.34 11.85 3.80
C ARG A 68 14.12 13.09 4.23
N LYS A 69 15.42 13.14 3.91
CA LYS A 69 16.27 14.32 4.19
C LYS A 69 15.82 15.56 3.41
N THR A 70 15.22 15.36 2.23
CA THR A 70 14.72 16.44 1.36
C THR A 70 13.46 17.05 1.95
N ILE A 71 12.47 16.22 2.32
CA ILE A 71 11.22 16.68 2.95
C ILE A 71 11.48 17.36 4.29
N LYS A 72 12.43 16.86 5.10
CA LYS A 72 12.81 17.52 6.36
C LYS A 72 13.39 18.93 6.20
N ARG A 73 13.80 19.32 4.99
CA ARG A 73 14.26 20.68 4.67
C ARG A 73 13.15 21.55 4.08
N TRP A 74 11.95 21.03 3.93
CA TRP A 74 10.79 21.80 3.49
C TRP A 74 10.19 22.48 4.71
N ASP A 75 9.74 23.72 4.53
CA ASP A 75 9.00 24.46 5.55
C ASP A 75 7.51 24.07 5.53
N VAL A 76 7.22 22.78 5.29
CA VAL A 76 5.84 22.25 5.28
C VAL A 76 5.57 21.62 6.65
N PRO A 77 4.52 22.05 7.38
CA PRO A 77 4.19 21.48 8.67
C PRO A 77 3.73 20.02 8.55
N VAL A 78 4.05 19.24 9.59
CA VAL A 78 3.46 17.92 9.80
C VAL A 78 2.12 18.12 10.50
N GLU A 79 1.02 17.73 9.86
CA GLU A 79 -0.33 17.97 10.39
C GLU A 79 -0.66 17.02 11.54
N SER A 80 -0.19 15.78 11.46
CA SER A 80 -0.36 14.80 12.53
C SER A 80 0.72 13.73 12.55
N GLU A 81 0.96 13.15 13.72
CA GLU A 81 1.83 12.00 13.92
C GLU A 81 1.02 10.85 14.55
N GLN A 82 1.07 9.66 13.93
CA GLN A 82 0.52 8.43 14.51
C GLN A 82 1.65 7.40 14.63
N GLY A 83 2.08 7.14 15.86
CA GLY A 83 3.23 6.28 16.13
C GLY A 83 4.51 6.85 15.53
N GLN A 84 5.10 6.15 14.55
CA GLN A 84 6.29 6.62 13.80
C GLN A 84 5.94 7.28 12.46
N THR A 85 4.66 7.25 12.06
CA THR A 85 4.20 7.75 10.77
C THR A 85 3.78 9.20 10.90
N ARG A 86 4.39 10.07 10.09
CA ARG A 86 4.03 11.48 9.94
C ARG A 86 3.06 11.65 8.79
N PHE A 87 2.14 12.58 8.91
CA PHE A 87 1.16 12.90 7.88
C PHE A 87 1.30 14.36 7.47
N TYR A 88 1.32 14.59 6.17
CA TYR A 88 1.42 15.91 5.56
C TYR A 88 0.11 16.26 4.89
N HIS A 89 -0.29 17.52 5.02
CA HIS A 89 -1.44 18.07 4.32
C HIS A 89 -1.06 18.39 2.86
N MET A 90 -1.68 17.70 1.90
CA MET A 90 -1.31 17.75 0.49
C MET A 90 -1.46 19.14 -0.15
N PRO A 91 -2.53 19.91 0.09
CA PRO A 91 -2.62 21.29 -0.40
C PRO A 91 -1.42 22.12 0.04
N THR A 92 -1.00 22.02 1.31
CA THR A 92 0.16 22.75 1.83
C THR A 92 1.47 22.31 1.16
N VAL A 93 1.61 21.01 0.85
CA VAL A 93 2.76 20.51 0.09
C VAL A 93 2.75 21.05 -1.34
N ILE A 94 1.59 21.07 -2.01
CA ILE A 94 1.44 21.57 -3.37
C ILE A 94 1.75 23.06 -3.43
N ASP A 95 1.26 23.85 -2.48
CA ASP A 95 1.55 25.28 -2.37
C ASP A 95 3.06 25.52 -2.22
N HIS A 96 3.73 24.76 -1.33
CA HIS A 96 5.18 24.86 -1.17
C HIS A 96 5.97 24.52 -2.44
N LEU A 97 5.54 23.49 -3.17
CA LEU A 97 6.17 23.10 -4.43
C LEU A 97 5.97 24.18 -5.50
N SER A 98 4.78 24.78 -5.55
CA SER A 98 4.42 25.84 -6.50
C SER A 98 5.23 27.12 -6.23
N ASP A 99 5.34 27.55 -4.97
CA ASP A 99 6.15 28.70 -4.56
C ASP A 99 7.64 28.55 -4.94
N ARG A 100 8.19 27.33 -4.85
CA ARG A 100 9.57 27.05 -5.29
C ARG A 100 9.75 27.13 -6.80
N HIS A 101 8.71 26.83 -7.58
CA HIS A 101 8.76 26.99 -9.03
C HIS A 101 8.78 28.47 -9.40
N ASP A 102 7.94 29.30 -8.79
CA ASP A 102 7.87 30.73 -9.07
C ASP A 102 9.16 31.47 -8.70
N ARG A 103 9.77 31.16 -7.54
CA ARG A 103 11.07 31.75 -7.16
C ARG A 103 12.22 31.38 -8.11
N LYS A 104 12.15 30.21 -8.76
CA LYS A 104 13.14 29.82 -9.78
C LYS A 104 13.03 30.65 -11.06
N PHE A 105 11.86 31.19 -11.36
CA PHE A 105 11.63 32.08 -12.50
C PHE A 105 12.04 33.53 -12.20
N GLU A 106 11.81 34.03 -10.98
CA GLU A 106 12.21 35.39 -10.59
C GLU A 106 13.73 35.61 -10.62
N LEU A 107 14.51 34.60 -10.20
CA LEU A 107 15.98 34.64 -10.24
C LEU A 107 16.57 34.71 -11.66
N LYS A 108 15.79 34.38 -12.70
CA LYS A 108 16.26 34.42 -14.10
C LYS A 108 15.88 35.70 -14.84
N LEU A 109 15.01 36.53 -14.27
CA LEU A 109 14.56 37.78 -14.89
C LEU A 109 15.35 39.01 -14.39
N THR A 110 16.30 38.80 -13.48
CA THR A 110 17.11 39.85 -12.84
C THR A 110 18.60 39.79 -13.18
N GLU A 111 19.02 38.95 -14.15
CA GLU A 111 20.38 38.98 -14.73
C GLU A 111 20.44 39.75 -16.05
#